data_AF-A0A2W5T6E8-F1
#
_entry.id   AF-A0A2W5T6E8-F1
#
_cell.length_a   1.000
_cell.length_b   1.000
_cell.length_c   1.000
_cell.angle_alpha   90.00
_cell.angle_beta   90.00
_cell.angle_gamma   90.00
#
_symmetry.space_group_name_H-M   'P 1'
#
loop_
_entity.id
_entity.type
_entity.pdbx_description
1 polymer ?
#
loop_
_entity_poly.entity_id
_entity_poly.type
_entity_poly.pdbx_seq_one_letter_code
_entity_poly.pdbx_strand_id
1 'polypeptide(L)'
;MRRLLPVLISLTASACLTPVTETQCVRNVDCDGGLCIDGSCQSGAGGGGAGSTGDGGVGNTGGGMGNTGGGGGATGGGSTAGGTGTLGGGVGSTGGGTGAVGGGTGSCAGCNSAIGCQLGNEPFACGAGGAQCIACSFGEQCVNGACVMTACGPMSCAGCCTNGFCVSPANQSAIACGLGGTACASCMQGQTCANGQCATAPACGPQTCPDSCCANGQCLPRQAQSRFTCGTGGQLCRQCAMGESCTNGVCTPAPSCGPMSCPNGCCDNGQCRSGNSAMACGRAGAMCQRCPMGTQCTNGTCGGTTMPDAGATNPAVGSPCGDTQDCQPPFTAICIPEQFAGQTTGYGGGYCTASCGNGTACSAGSVCVTETFFGTQQSNCRASCSAPGTQSTCRSGYVCQPGSSSVSPGFCRPRCNSGGVLATCQQGQTCNMTTGACN
;
A
#
# COMPACT_ATOMS: atom_id res chain seq x y z
N MET A 1 -39.56 38.22 62.24
CA MET A 1 -38.56 39.16 61.68
C MET A 1 -37.24 38.42 61.47
N ARG A 2 -36.84 38.16 60.22
CA ARG A 2 -35.48 37.82 59.72
C ARG A 2 -35.64 37.46 58.24
N ARG A 3 -35.68 38.49 57.38
CA ARG A 3 -34.60 38.93 56.47
C ARG A 3 -34.24 37.88 55.40
N LEU A 4 -34.82 38.12 54.22
CA LEU A 4 -34.38 37.67 52.90
C LEU A 4 -32.89 38.01 52.67
N LEU A 5 -32.14 37.04 52.14
CA LEU A 5 -30.90 37.25 51.39
C LEU A 5 -30.89 36.23 50.23
N PRO A 6 -30.95 36.65 48.96
CA PRO A 6 -30.60 35.79 47.83
C PRO A 6 -29.08 35.84 47.59
N VAL A 7 -28.44 34.68 47.65
CA VAL A 7 -27.03 34.49 47.29
C VAL A 7 -26.94 34.50 45.76
N LEU A 8 -26.31 35.54 45.21
CA LEU A 8 -25.79 35.54 43.85
C LEU A 8 -24.67 34.49 43.76
N ILE A 9 -24.87 33.46 42.93
CA ILE A 9 -23.77 32.61 42.45
C ILE A 9 -23.49 33.04 41.00
N SER A 10 -22.39 33.75 40.84
CA SER A 10 -21.79 34.12 39.56
C SER A 10 -21.30 32.84 38.85
N LEU A 11 -21.95 32.45 37.75
CA LEU A 11 -21.37 31.48 36.82
C LEU A 11 -20.32 32.17 35.96
N THR A 12 -19.06 32.08 36.36
CA THR A 12 -17.92 32.31 35.45
C THR A 12 -17.71 31.04 34.62
N ALA A 13 -18.17 31.07 33.37
CA ALA A 13 -17.79 30.09 32.36
C ALA A 13 -16.33 30.33 31.95
N SER A 14 -15.41 29.56 32.52
CA SER A 14 -14.02 29.48 32.07
C SER A 14 -13.38 28.20 32.59
N ALA A 15 -13.41 27.15 31.77
CA ALA A 15 -12.44 26.06 31.84
C ALA A 15 -12.41 25.29 30.50
N CYS A 16 -11.39 25.64 29.70
CA CYS A 16 -10.58 24.76 28.86
C CYS A 16 -11.28 23.91 27.79
N LEU A 17 -11.59 24.55 26.65
CA LEU A 17 -11.30 23.95 25.36
C LEU A 17 -9.77 23.86 25.23
N THR A 18 -9.23 22.65 25.25
CA THR A 18 -7.85 22.39 24.83
C THR A 18 -7.73 22.69 23.33
N PRO A 19 -6.66 23.34 22.86
CA PRO A 19 -6.42 23.50 21.43
C PRO A 19 -6.24 22.10 20.81
N VAL A 20 -7.11 21.76 19.86
CA VAL A 20 -6.91 20.58 19.01
C VAL A 20 -5.67 20.87 18.19
N THR A 21 -4.59 20.14 18.44
CA THR A 21 -3.41 20.18 17.58
C THR A 21 -3.84 19.83 16.16
N GLU A 22 -3.33 20.60 15.20
CA GLU A 22 -3.78 20.89 13.82
C GLU A 22 -3.89 19.70 12.85
N THR A 23 -4.08 18.47 13.34
CA THR A 23 -4.05 17.26 12.51
C THR A 23 -5.26 16.37 12.64
N GLN A 24 -6.25 16.71 13.49
CA GLN A 24 -7.47 15.92 13.62
C GLN A 24 -8.76 16.68 13.32
N CYS A 25 -9.50 16.22 12.31
CA CYS A 25 -10.76 16.79 11.85
C CYS A 25 -11.91 15.78 11.96
N VAL A 26 -13.15 16.27 12.13
CA VAL A 26 -14.36 15.44 12.15
C VAL A 26 -15.26 15.74 10.95
N ARG A 27 -15.21 16.97 10.43
CA ARG A 27 -15.93 17.44 9.26
C ARG A 27 -15.05 18.35 8.41
N ASN A 28 -15.37 18.48 7.11
CA ASN A 28 -14.58 19.32 6.19
C ASN A 28 -14.53 20.80 6.59
N VAL A 29 -15.54 21.30 7.32
CA VAL A 29 -15.56 22.69 7.83
C VAL A 29 -14.50 22.95 8.90
N ASP A 30 -13.94 21.89 9.49
CA ASP A 30 -12.88 21.96 10.47
C ASP A 30 -11.49 22.13 9.79
N CYS A 31 -11.42 22.00 8.45
CA CYS A 31 -10.21 22.22 7.66
C CYS A 31 -10.34 23.54 6.88
N ASP A 32 -9.34 24.43 7.01
CA ASP A 32 -9.25 25.73 6.32
C ASP A 32 -9.13 25.56 4.80
N GLY A 33 -10.26 25.23 4.14
CA GLY A 33 -10.36 24.99 2.69
C GLY A 33 -9.95 23.60 2.20
N GLY A 34 -9.78 22.62 3.11
CA GLY A 34 -9.38 21.23 2.79
C GLY A 34 -10.50 20.18 2.93
N LEU A 35 -10.20 18.94 2.55
CA LEU A 35 -11.07 17.78 2.79
C LEU A 35 -10.59 17.01 4.02
N CYS A 36 -11.52 16.61 4.89
CA CYS A 36 -11.22 15.74 6.01
C CYS A 36 -11.30 14.27 5.56
N ILE A 37 -10.17 13.56 5.57
CA ILE A 37 -10.08 12.14 5.18
C ILE A 37 -9.38 11.38 6.31
N ASP A 38 -10.03 10.35 6.85
CA ASP A 38 -9.54 9.53 7.98
C ASP A 38 -9.01 10.36 9.15
N GLY A 39 -9.76 11.40 9.50
CA GLY A 39 -9.44 12.27 10.62
C GLY A 39 -8.23 13.15 10.39
N SER A 40 -7.78 13.36 9.14
CA SER A 40 -6.66 14.24 8.79
C SER A 40 -7.11 15.28 7.76
N CYS A 41 -6.75 16.57 7.97
CA CYS A 41 -7.00 17.60 6.96
C CYS A 41 -6.02 17.45 5.80
N GLN A 42 -6.52 17.14 4.60
CA GLN A 42 -5.72 17.22 3.38
C GLN A 42 -5.99 18.56 2.68
N SER A 43 -4.91 19.33 2.49
CA SER A 43 -4.93 20.52 1.65
C SER A 43 -5.25 20.11 0.22
N GLY A 44 -6.43 20.47 -0.27
CA GLY A 44 -6.77 20.30 -1.68
C GLY A 44 -5.74 21.08 -2.51
N ALA A 45 -5.02 20.38 -3.39
CA ALA A 45 -4.13 21.02 -4.36
C ALA A 45 -4.98 21.82 -5.37
N GLY A 46 -5.43 23.00 -4.95
CA GLY A 46 -6.06 24.01 -5.78
C GLY A 46 -5.17 25.25 -5.75
N GLY A 47 -4.54 25.56 -6.88
CA GLY A 47 -3.66 26.71 -7.02
C GLY A 47 -4.36 28.04 -6.73
N GLY A 48 -3.64 28.93 -6.06
CA GLY A 48 -4.01 30.33 -5.84
C GLY A 48 -2.74 31.12 -5.60
N GLY A 49 -2.34 31.91 -6.60
CA GLY A 49 -1.20 32.80 -6.51
C GLY A 49 -1.45 34.01 -5.61
N ALA A 50 -0.40 34.42 -4.91
CA ALA A 50 -0.17 35.79 -4.44
C ALA A 50 1.32 36.06 -4.75
N GLY A 51 1.72 37.07 -5.52
CA GLY A 51 1.23 38.43 -5.51
C GLY A 51 2.02 39.23 -4.47
N SER A 52 3.27 39.59 -4.76
CA SER A 52 3.98 40.67 -4.08
C SER A 52 4.83 41.50 -5.07
N THR A 53 4.30 42.66 -5.42
CA THR A 53 5.02 43.94 -5.58
C THR A 53 5.96 44.15 -4.39
N GLY A 54 7.14 44.76 -4.44
CA GLY A 54 7.93 45.48 -5.44
C GLY A 54 9.14 46.11 -4.71
N ASP A 55 10.10 46.58 -5.50
CA ASP A 55 11.22 47.50 -5.22
C ASP A 55 12.50 47.03 -4.51
N GLY A 56 13.63 47.32 -5.19
CA GLY A 56 14.98 47.31 -4.61
C GLY A 56 16.09 47.08 -5.64
N GLY A 57 16.43 48.10 -6.43
CA GLY A 57 17.56 48.06 -7.37
C GLY A 57 18.93 48.30 -6.74
N VAL A 58 19.97 47.70 -7.35
CA VAL A 58 21.39 48.13 -7.51
C VAL A 58 22.00 47.03 -8.42
N GLY A 59 22.65 47.28 -9.56
CA GLY A 59 23.68 48.26 -9.88
C GLY A 59 25.03 47.53 -9.99
N ASN A 60 25.48 47.21 -11.21
CA ASN A 60 26.89 47.11 -11.69
C ASN A 60 26.93 46.39 -13.06
N THR A 61 27.12 47.09 -14.19
CA THR A 61 28.39 47.55 -14.82
C THR A 61 29.31 46.43 -15.32
N GLY A 62 29.46 46.35 -16.65
CA GLY A 62 30.77 46.48 -17.30
C GLY A 62 31.40 45.25 -17.97
N GLY A 63 31.69 45.39 -19.28
CA GLY A 63 32.69 44.62 -20.05
C GLY A 63 32.08 43.77 -21.16
N GLY A 64 32.17 44.04 -22.47
CA GLY A 64 33.04 44.96 -23.21
C GLY A 64 34.19 44.23 -23.91
N MET A 65 33.97 43.91 -25.19
CA MET A 65 34.94 43.74 -26.29
C MET A 65 35.90 42.53 -26.36
N GLY A 66 36.03 41.97 -27.57
CA GLY A 66 37.11 41.07 -27.96
C GLY A 66 36.88 40.35 -29.29
N ASN A 67 36.96 41.06 -30.41
CA ASN A 67 36.99 40.51 -31.77
C ASN A 67 38.46 40.42 -32.22
N THR A 68 38.98 39.26 -32.63
CA THR A 68 40.21 39.15 -33.46
C THR A 68 40.43 37.76 -34.07
N GLY A 69 40.57 37.71 -35.40
CA GLY A 69 41.39 36.76 -36.20
C GLY A 69 40.81 35.36 -36.43
N GLY A 70 40.77 34.76 -37.63
CA GLY A 70 41.47 35.04 -38.89
C GLY A 70 42.19 33.78 -39.41
N GLY A 71 41.85 33.34 -40.64
CA GLY A 71 42.61 32.38 -41.49
C GLY A 71 42.31 30.89 -41.22
N GLY A 72 42.23 29.97 -42.18
CA GLY A 72 42.34 29.92 -43.64
C GLY A 72 41.66 28.60 -44.08
N GLY A 73 41.05 28.47 -45.26
CA GLY A 73 41.76 28.32 -46.52
C GLY A 73 42.19 26.86 -46.75
N ALA A 74 41.31 26.02 -47.32
CA ALA A 74 41.70 24.84 -48.10
C ALA A 74 40.58 24.44 -49.08
N THR A 75 40.78 24.82 -50.33
CA THR A 75 40.13 24.30 -51.53
C THR A 75 40.69 22.92 -51.93
N GLY A 76 39.84 22.10 -52.56
CA GLY A 76 40.22 20.94 -53.37
C GLY A 76 39.41 19.70 -52.98
N GLY A 77 38.79 18.93 -53.86
CA GLY A 77 38.70 18.90 -55.31
C GLY A 77 37.81 17.69 -55.65
N GLY A 78 37.02 17.79 -56.72
CA GLY A 78 36.05 16.77 -57.09
C GLY A 78 36.66 15.47 -57.64
N SER A 79 35.85 14.42 -57.68
CA SER A 79 35.87 13.41 -58.74
C SER A 79 34.53 12.68 -58.77
N THR A 80 33.87 12.79 -59.91
CA THR A 80 32.77 11.94 -60.38
C THR A 80 33.29 10.55 -60.73
N ALA A 81 32.61 9.50 -60.29
CA ALA A 81 32.59 8.21 -60.96
C ALA A 81 31.26 7.49 -60.63
N GLY A 82 30.50 7.17 -61.67
CA GLY A 82 29.29 6.36 -61.59
C GLY A 82 29.59 4.87 -61.47
N GLY A 83 28.60 4.13 -60.99
CA GLY A 83 28.62 2.66 -60.96
C GLY A 83 27.28 2.13 -60.45
N THR A 84 26.47 1.62 -61.38
CA THR A 84 25.23 0.88 -61.17
C THR A 84 25.49 -0.54 -60.65
N GLY A 85 24.62 -1.07 -59.75
CA GLY A 85 24.50 -2.53 -59.54
C GLY A 85 23.95 -3.02 -58.20
N THR A 86 22.65 -3.31 -58.17
CA THR A 86 21.94 -4.48 -57.55
C THR A 86 22.16 -4.95 -56.09
N LEU A 87 21.03 -5.00 -55.37
CA LEU A 87 20.46 -6.07 -54.52
C LEU A 87 21.35 -6.81 -53.48
N GLY A 88 20.95 -6.78 -52.21
CA GLY A 88 21.35 -7.76 -51.20
C GLY A 88 21.13 -7.28 -49.76
N GLY A 89 20.28 -7.99 -49.02
CA GLY A 89 19.81 -7.58 -47.68
C GLY A 89 20.80 -7.76 -46.53
N GLY A 90 20.34 -7.36 -45.35
CA GLY A 90 21.01 -7.61 -44.07
C GLY A 90 20.79 -6.49 -43.06
N VAL A 91 19.60 -6.42 -42.46
CA VAL A 91 19.41 -5.75 -41.17
C VAL A 91 20.09 -6.59 -40.09
N GLY A 92 21.39 -6.36 -39.90
CA GLY A 92 22.16 -6.88 -38.78
C GLY A 92 21.90 -6.05 -37.54
N SER A 93 20.84 -6.38 -36.79
CA SER A 93 20.70 -5.95 -35.40
C SER A 93 21.44 -6.93 -34.49
N THR A 94 22.66 -6.58 -34.11
CA THR A 94 23.36 -7.08 -32.92
C THR A 94 23.84 -5.82 -32.20
N GLY A 95 23.33 -5.42 -31.05
CA GLY A 95 23.31 -6.19 -29.80
C GLY A 95 24.54 -5.79 -28.98
N GLY A 96 24.31 -5.24 -27.78
CA GLY A 96 25.34 -5.18 -26.71
C GLY A 96 26.14 -3.88 -26.63
N GLY A 97 25.80 -3.07 -25.63
CA GLY A 97 26.60 -1.92 -25.21
C GLY A 97 26.14 -1.43 -23.85
N THR A 98 26.21 -2.28 -22.83
CA THR A 98 26.29 -1.86 -21.43
C THR A 98 27.58 -1.05 -21.25
N GLY A 99 27.53 0.22 -21.61
CA GLY A 99 28.58 1.20 -21.36
C GLY A 99 28.30 1.94 -20.06
N ALA A 100 28.40 1.23 -18.94
CA ALA A 100 28.66 1.88 -17.67
C ALA A 100 30.14 2.33 -17.70
N VAL A 101 30.37 3.59 -18.03
CA VAL A 101 31.60 4.28 -17.66
C VAL A 101 31.25 5.65 -17.10
N GLY A 102 31.87 5.92 -15.94
CA GLY A 102 31.64 7.08 -15.12
C GLY A 102 31.98 8.40 -15.78
N GLY A 103 31.70 9.45 -15.01
CA GLY A 103 31.73 10.86 -15.39
C GLY A 103 32.85 11.27 -16.34
N GLY A 104 32.46 11.66 -17.54
CA GLY A 104 33.25 12.42 -18.49
C GLY A 104 32.28 13.16 -19.41
N THR A 105 32.41 14.47 -19.47
CA THR A 105 31.52 15.44 -20.16
C THR A 105 31.63 15.36 -21.69
N GLY A 106 31.41 14.20 -22.33
CA GLY A 106 31.67 14.14 -23.78
C GLY A 106 31.06 13.05 -24.67
N SER A 107 30.32 12.04 -24.20
CA SER A 107 29.89 10.93 -25.09
C SER A 107 28.40 10.59 -25.07
N CYS A 108 27.56 11.42 -24.46
CA CYS A 108 26.12 11.25 -24.55
C CYS A 108 25.58 12.08 -25.72
N ALA A 109 25.06 11.42 -26.76
CA ALA A 109 24.43 12.12 -27.88
C ALA A 109 23.16 12.88 -27.45
N GLY A 110 22.44 12.34 -26.46
CA GLY A 110 21.28 12.98 -25.85
C GLY A 110 21.63 13.77 -24.58
N CYS A 111 20.92 13.53 -23.49
CA CYS A 111 21.09 14.24 -22.22
C CYS A 111 21.37 13.30 -21.05
N ASN A 112 21.98 13.81 -19.98
CA ASN A 112 22.28 13.03 -18.79
C ASN A 112 21.20 13.22 -17.71
N SER A 113 20.77 12.12 -17.12
CA SER A 113 19.83 12.06 -15.98
C SER A 113 20.50 11.39 -14.78
N ALA A 114 19.85 11.38 -13.62
CA ALA A 114 20.33 10.63 -12.45
C ALA A 114 20.48 9.11 -12.71
N ILE A 115 19.85 8.59 -13.77
CA ILE A 115 19.82 7.18 -14.15
C ILE A 115 20.79 6.92 -15.33
N GLY A 116 21.45 7.95 -15.87
CA GLY A 116 22.43 7.85 -16.96
C GLY A 116 22.01 8.62 -18.24
N CYS A 117 22.72 8.34 -19.34
CA CYS A 117 22.50 8.97 -20.65
C CYS A 117 21.15 8.52 -21.26
N GLN A 118 20.25 9.47 -21.45
CA GLN A 118 18.98 9.33 -22.12
C GLN A 118 19.10 9.79 -23.58
N LEU A 119 18.22 9.29 -24.45
CA LEU A 119 18.19 9.64 -25.88
C LEU A 119 17.92 11.13 -26.14
N GLY A 120 17.36 11.86 -25.17
CA GLY A 120 17.19 13.31 -25.26
C GLY A 120 16.01 13.76 -26.14
N ASN A 121 15.09 12.87 -26.48
CA ASN A 121 13.96 13.12 -27.39
C ASN A 121 12.58 13.07 -26.71
N GLU A 122 12.52 12.90 -25.38
CA GLU A 122 11.24 12.82 -24.66
C GLU A 122 10.90 14.15 -23.97
N PRO A 123 9.61 14.52 -23.84
CA PRO A 123 9.20 15.78 -23.21
C PRO A 123 9.66 15.93 -21.76
N PHE A 124 9.84 14.82 -21.04
CA PHE A 124 10.31 14.77 -19.66
C PHE A 124 11.82 14.49 -19.54
N ALA A 125 12.51 14.29 -20.66
CA ALA A 125 13.95 14.03 -20.72
C ALA A 125 14.54 14.61 -22.02
N CYS A 126 14.45 15.93 -22.17
CA CYS A 126 14.90 16.65 -23.36
C CYS A 126 16.33 17.18 -23.19
N GLY A 127 17.16 17.04 -24.22
CA GLY A 127 18.50 17.63 -24.25
C GLY A 127 19.43 16.94 -25.24
N ALA A 128 20.51 17.61 -25.64
CA ALA A 128 21.54 17.06 -26.53
C ALA A 128 22.96 17.38 -26.02
N GLY A 129 23.95 16.64 -26.54
CA GLY A 129 25.36 16.93 -26.28
C GLY A 129 25.81 16.67 -24.83
N GLY A 130 25.11 15.80 -24.11
CA GLY A 130 25.46 15.41 -22.74
C GLY A 130 25.13 16.44 -21.67
N ALA A 131 24.35 17.47 -22.00
CA ALA A 131 23.75 18.37 -21.02
C ALA A 131 22.76 17.62 -20.09
N GLN A 132 22.37 18.20 -18.96
CA GLN A 132 21.35 17.60 -18.10
C GLN A 132 19.98 17.56 -18.80
N CYS A 133 19.25 16.46 -18.63
CA CYS A 133 17.90 16.35 -19.16
C CYS A 133 16.97 17.35 -18.49
N ILE A 134 16.27 18.15 -19.29
CA ILE A 134 15.25 19.08 -18.81
C ILE A 134 13.85 18.55 -19.14
N ALA A 135 12.89 18.82 -18.26
CA ALA A 135 11.48 18.64 -18.57
C ALA A 135 10.99 19.90 -19.30
N CYS A 136 10.45 19.71 -20.50
CA CYS A 136 9.85 20.78 -21.26
C CYS A 136 8.62 21.33 -20.52
N SER A 137 8.42 22.65 -20.59
CA SER A 137 7.29 23.32 -19.95
C SER A 137 5.97 22.87 -20.60
N PHE A 138 4.85 23.13 -19.93
CA PHE A 138 3.52 22.81 -20.46
C PHE A 138 3.33 23.41 -21.87
N GLY A 139 3.22 22.55 -22.89
CA GLY A 139 3.04 22.94 -24.30
C GLY A 139 4.30 22.89 -25.18
N GLU A 140 5.47 22.59 -24.62
CA GLU A 140 6.72 22.47 -25.37
C GLU A 140 7.00 21.01 -25.79
N GLN A 141 7.55 20.83 -26.99
CA GLN A 141 8.02 19.53 -27.46
C GLN A 141 9.55 19.52 -27.53
N CYS A 142 10.15 18.35 -27.28
CA CYS A 142 11.58 18.18 -27.44
C CYS A 142 11.93 17.96 -28.91
N VAL A 143 12.51 18.96 -29.56
CA VAL A 143 12.96 18.88 -30.95
C VAL A 143 14.46 19.19 -31.00
N ASN A 144 15.25 18.23 -31.49
CA ASN A 144 16.72 18.33 -31.55
C ASN A 144 17.37 18.69 -30.18
N GLY A 145 16.84 18.12 -29.09
CA GLY A 145 17.37 18.36 -27.75
C GLY A 145 17.06 19.75 -27.18
N ALA A 146 16.11 20.49 -27.77
CA ALA A 146 15.61 21.74 -27.23
C ALA A 146 14.10 21.68 -27.03
N CYS A 147 13.62 22.20 -25.90
CA CYS A 147 12.20 22.41 -25.67
C CYS A 147 11.74 23.59 -26.52
N VAL A 148 10.90 23.31 -27.51
CA VAL A 148 10.38 24.33 -28.42
C VAL A 148 8.87 24.41 -28.27
N MET A 149 8.36 25.64 -28.12
CA MET A 149 6.95 25.98 -28.31
C MET A 149 6.61 25.91 -29.81
N THR A 150 6.64 24.72 -30.39
CA THR A 150 6.19 24.55 -31.77
C THR A 150 4.70 24.26 -31.73
N ALA A 151 3.90 25.18 -32.25
CA ALA A 151 2.48 24.95 -32.47
C ALA A 151 2.31 23.59 -33.15
N CYS A 152 1.49 22.72 -32.56
CA CYS A 152 1.23 21.40 -33.12
C CYS A 152 0.67 21.56 -34.53
N GLY A 153 1.38 21.01 -35.51
CA GLY A 153 1.11 21.23 -36.92
C GLY A 153 1.77 20.18 -37.81
N PRO A 154 1.57 20.26 -39.13
CA PRO A 154 1.96 19.20 -40.07
C PRO A 154 3.46 18.91 -40.13
N MET A 155 4.28 19.89 -39.75
CA MET A 155 5.74 19.78 -39.73
C MET A 155 6.30 19.29 -38.38
N SER A 156 5.50 19.34 -37.32
CA SER A 156 5.92 19.01 -35.95
C SER A 156 5.25 17.76 -35.39
N CYS A 157 4.18 17.26 -36.02
CA CYS A 157 3.42 16.12 -35.55
C CYS A 157 3.01 15.19 -36.69
N ALA A 158 3.49 13.94 -36.68
CA ALA A 158 3.05 12.92 -37.64
C ALA A 158 1.61 12.43 -37.36
N GLY A 159 1.15 12.54 -36.11
CA GLY A 159 -0.19 12.17 -35.68
C GLY A 159 -1.18 13.34 -35.73
N CYS A 160 -1.95 13.55 -34.66
CA CYS A 160 -2.93 14.65 -34.59
C CYS A 160 -2.73 15.53 -33.36
N CYS A 161 -3.31 16.72 -33.38
CA CYS A 161 -3.15 17.76 -32.39
C CYS A 161 -4.38 17.90 -31.51
N THR A 162 -4.24 17.72 -30.20
CA THR A 162 -5.29 18.01 -29.20
C THR A 162 -4.77 19.09 -28.27
N ASN A 163 -5.41 20.26 -28.22
CA ASN A 163 -5.01 21.37 -27.33
C ASN A 163 -3.51 21.73 -27.40
N GLY A 164 -2.91 21.64 -28.60
CA GLY A 164 -1.47 21.88 -28.80
C GLY A 164 -0.55 20.68 -28.52
N PHE A 165 -1.08 19.54 -28.06
CA PHE A 165 -0.34 18.30 -27.83
C PHE A 165 -0.41 17.38 -29.06
N CYS A 166 0.75 16.86 -29.49
CA CYS A 166 0.83 15.86 -30.55
C CYS A 166 0.54 14.46 -29.97
N VAL A 167 -0.56 13.85 -30.40
CA VAL A 167 -0.87 12.45 -30.16
C VAL A 167 -0.23 11.62 -31.27
N SER A 168 0.87 10.94 -30.96
CA SER A 168 1.57 10.10 -31.94
C SER A 168 0.67 8.96 -32.45
N PRO A 169 0.87 8.47 -33.69
CA PRO A 169 0.02 7.40 -34.26
C PRO A 169 -0.07 6.12 -33.40
N ALA A 170 0.96 5.84 -32.59
CA ALA A 170 0.98 4.71 -31.68
C ALA A 170 0.09 4.89 -30.44
N ASN A 171 -0.24 6.14 -30.08
CA ASN A 171 -0.98 6.49 -28.86
C ASN A 171 -2.37 7.09 -29.16
N GLN A 172 -2.89 6.88 -30.37
CA GLN A 172 -4.21 7.37 -30.77
C GLN A 172 -5.34 6.52 -30.19
N SER A 173 -6.50 7.16 -30.02
CA SER A 173 -7.71 6.53 -29.52
C SER A 173 -8.94 6.98 -30.31
N ALA A 174 -10.10 6.38 -30.06
CA ALA A 174 -11.35 6.75 -30.73
C ALA A 174 -11.75 8.23 -30.51
N ILE A 175 -11.25 8.88 -29.47
CA ILE A 175 -11.52 10.30 -29.19
C ILE A 175 -10.40 11.25 -29.67
N ALA A 176 -9.28 10.69 -30.14
CA ALA A 176 -8.12 11.46 -30.58
C ALA A 176 -7.45 10.79 -31.78
N CYS A 177 -8.06 10.93 -32.97
CA CYS A 177 -7.64 10.27 -34.21
C CYS A 177 -7.30 11.27 -35.33
N GLY A 178 -6.19 11.07 -36.04
CA GLY A 178 -5.83 11.89 -37.21
C GLY A 178 -4.38 11.72 -37.64
N LEU A 179 -3.99 12.32 -38.77
CA LEU A 179 -2.62 12.33 -39.28
C LEU A 179 -2.19 13.75 -39.68
N GLY A 180 -0.88 13.93 -39.82
CA GLY A 180 -0.29 15.12 -40.44
C GLY A 180 -0.50 16.39 -39.63
N GLY A 181 -0.53 16.30 -38.30
CA GLY A 181 -0.54 17.44 -37.39
C GLY A 181 -1.79 18.31 -37.49
N THR A 182 -2.89 17.71 -37.96
CA THR A 182 -4.22 18.33 -37.95
C THR A 182 -4.91 18.12 -36.60
N ALA A 183 -5.98 18.86 -36.31
CA ALA A 183 -6.74 18.68 -35.07
C ALA A 183 -7.27 17.24 -34.96
N CYS A 184 -7.13 16.62 -33.79
CA CYS A 184 -7.64 15.27 -33.56
C CYS A 184 -9.17 15.24 -33.69
N ALA A 185 -9.69 14.26 -34.42
CA ALA A 185 -11.11 13.99 -34.54
C ALA A 185 -11.55 12.91 -33.55
N SER A 186 -12.78 13.04 -33.06
CA SER A 186 -13.50 11.98 -32.35
C SER A 186 -14.26 11.12 -33.35
N CYS A 187 -13.94 9.84 -33.42
CA CYS A 187 -14.62 8.87 -34.27
C CYS A 187 -16.08 8.66 -33.83
N MET A 188 -16.97 8.41 -34.78
CA MET A 188 -18.40 8.18 -34.49
C MET A 188 -18.60 6.91 -33.65
N GLN A 189 -19.77 6.78 -33.00
CA GLN A 189 -20.11 5.63 -32.17
C GLN A 189 -19.93 4.31 -32.96
N GLY A 190 -19.04 3.43 -32.50
CA GLY A 190 -18.70 2.16 -33.16
C GLY A 190 -17.49 2.19 -34.11
N GLN A 191 -16.82 3.34 -34.24
CA GLN A 191 -15.56 3.46 -34.99
C GLN A 191 -14.34 3.46 -34.06
N THR A 192 -13.23 2.92 -34.55
CA THR A 192 -11.92 2.94 -33.88
C THR A 192 -10.91 3.69 -34.73
N CYS A 193 -9.95 4.36 -34.08
CA CYS A 193 -8.85 4.98 -34.81
C CYS A 193 -7.87 3.92 -35.30
N ALA A 194 -7.78 3.74 -36.62
CA ALA A 194 -6.83 2.83 -37.25
C ALA A 194 -6.00 3.63 -38.26
N ASN A 195 -4.67 3.61 -38.10
CA ASN A 195 -3.74 4.37 -38.94
C ASN A 195 -4.11 5.87 -39.08
N GLY A 196 -4.56 6.48 -37.98
CA GLY A 196 -4.99 7.89 -37.97
C GLY A 196 -6.20 8.22 -38.83
N GLN A 197 -7.03 7.22 -39.14
CA GLN A 197 -8.34 7.39 -39.72
C GLN A 197 -9.40 6.70 -38.85
N CYS A 198 -10.56 7.34 -38.71
CA CYS A 198 -11.71 6.72 -38.09
C CYS A 198 -12.27 5.65 -39.01
N ALA A 199 -11.97 4.39 -38.72
CA ALA A 199 -12.52 3.25 -39.41
C ALA A 199 -13.63 2.65 -38.56
N THR A 200 -14.72 2.19 -39.18
CA THR A 200 -15.61 1.23 -38.51
C THR A 200 -14.75 0.07 -38.05
N ALA A 201 -14.74 -0.19 -36.74
CA ALA A 201 -14.05 -1.35 -36.20
C ALA A 201 -14.50 -2.56 -37.04
N PRO A 202 -13.58 -3.37 -37.58
CA PRO A 202 -13.97 -4.58 -38.28
C PRO A 202 -14.96 -5.33 -37.39
N ALA A 203 -16.13 -5.68 -37.93
CA ALA A 203 -17.13 -6.41 -37.18
C ALA A 203 -16.43 -7.61 -36.53
N CYS A 204 -16.57 -7.70 -35.21
CA CYS A 204 -15.89 -8.70 -34.43
C CYS A 204 -16.22 -10.09 -35.02
N GLY A 205 -15.19 -10.79 -35.51
CA GLY A 205 -15.34 -11.92 -36.40
C GLY A 205 -14.07 -12.76 -36.51
N PRO A 206 -14.11 -13.91 -37.20
CA PRO A 206 -13.01 -14.88 -37.24
C PRO A 206 -11.69 -14.29 -37.80
N GLN A 207 -11.78 -13.26 -38.65
CA GLN A 207 -10.62 -12.59 -39.24
C GLN A 207 -9.95 -11.59 -38.28
N THR A 208 -10.71 -11.04 -37.34
CA THR A 208 -10.22 -10.01 -36.40
C THR A 208 -9.84 -10.62 -35.05
N CYS A 209 -10.54 -11.69 -34.64
CA CYS A 209 -10.37 -12.34 -33.35
C CYS A 209 -10.22 -13.87 -33.51
N PRO A 210 -9.25 -14.40 -34.29
CA PRO A 210 -9.15 -15.85 -34.56
C PRO A 210 -8.99 -16.68 -33.26
N ASP A 211 -8.31 -16.09 -32.27
CA ASP A 211 -7.97 -16.72 -31.00
C ASP A 211 -8.92 -16.38 -29.83
N SER A 212 -9.94 -15.56 -30.05
CA SER A 212 -10.80 -15.00 -28.99
C SER A 212 -12.27 -14.92 -29.38
N CYS A 213 -13.15 -14.55 -28.43
CA CYS A 213 -14.56 -14.29 -28.67
C CYS A 213 -14.89 -12.81 -28.62
N CYS A 214 -16.06 -12.47 -29.15
CA CYS A 214 -16.58 -11.14 -29.31
C CYS A 214 -17.53 -10.77 -28.18
N ALA A 215 -17.16 -9.76 -27.41
CA ALA A 215 -18.02 -9.14 -26.41
C ALA A 215 -18.18 -7.65 -26.74
N ASN A 216 -19.41 -7.18 -26.91
CA ASN A 216 -19.72 -5.78 -27.23
C ASN A 216 -18.94 -5.22 -28.44
N GLY A 217 -18.69 -6.04 -29.46
CA GLY A 217 -17.95 -5.64 -30.65
C GLY A 217 -16.42 -5.58 -30.49
N GLN A 218 -15.88 -6.01 -29.35
CA GLN A 218 -14.43 -6.08 -29.10
C GLN A 218 -13.97 -7.53 -28.89
N CYS A 219 -12.75 -7.84 -29.33
CA CYS A 219 -12.10 -9.12 -29.05
C CYS A 219 -11.75 -9.18 -27.56
N LEU A 220 -12.31 -10.15 -26.82
CA LEU A 220 -11.95 -10.37 -25.43
C LEU A 220 -10.71 -11.29 -25.36
N PRO A 221 -9.53 -10.79 -24.92
CA PRO A 221 -8.32 -11.59 -24.91
C PRO A 221 -8.48 -12.82 -24.02
N ARG A 222 -7.82 -13.94 -24.38
CA ARG A 222 -7.97 -15.24 -23.68
C ARG A 222 -7.79 -15.16 -22.16
N GLN A 223 -6.93 -14.27 -21.68
CA GLN A 223 -6.67 -14.08 -20.25
C GLN A 223 -7.80 -13.34 -19.51
N ALA A 224 -8.64 -12.59 -20.24
CA ALA A 224 -9.78 -11.86 -19.70
C ALA A 224 -11.11 -12.63 -19.87
N GLN A 225 -11.09 -13.82 -20.47
CA GLN A 225 -12.27 -14.65 -20.63
C GLN A 225 -12.67 -15.29 -19.29
N SER A 226 -13.98 -15.47 -19.11
CA SER A 226 -14.55 -16.02 -17.89
C SER A 226 -15.62 -17.06 -18.22
N ARG A 227 -16.18 -17.72 -17.20
CA ARG A 227 -17.34 -18.63 -17.38
C ARG A 227 -18.56 -17.96 -18.04
N PHE A 228 -18.67 -16.63 -17.96
CA PHE A 228 -19.77 -15.87 -18.54
C PHE A 228 -19.45 -15.37 -19.96
N THR A 229 -18.18 -15.37 -20.34
CA THR A 229 -17.67 -14.78 -21.58
C THR A 229 -16.56 -15.67 -22.17
N CYS A 230 -16.95 -16.80 -22.75
CA CYS A 230 -16.03 -17.81 -23.29
C CYS A 230 -16.24 -18.05 -24.79
N GLY A 231 -15.14 -18.17 -25.54
CA GLY A 231 -15.16 -18.61 -26.94
C GLY A 231 -13.86 -18.34 -27.70
N THR A 232 -13.79 -18.86 -28.92
CA THR A 232 -12.70 -18.66 -29.90
C THR A 232 -13.28 -18.39 -31.29
N GLY A 233 -12.41 -18.05 -32.26
CA GLY A 233 -12.82 -17.92 -33.67
C GLY A 233 -13.71 -16.72 -33.97
N GLY A 234 -13.65 -15.67 -33.15
CA GLY A 234 -14.36 -14.41 -33.35
C GLY A 234 -15.88 -14.54 -33.34
N GLN A 235 -16.40 -15.59 -32.72
CA GLN A 235 -17.83 -15.73 -32.45
C GLN A 235 -18.23 -14.91 -31.21
N LEU A 236 -19.53 -14.63 -31.05
CA LEU A 236 -20.06 -14.03 -29.83
C LEU A 236 -19.67 -14.87 -28.59
N CYS A 237 -19.18 -14.21 -27.54
CA CYS A 237 -18.86 -14.89 -26.29
C CYS A 237 -20.12 -15.54 -25.70
N ARG A 238 -19.97 -16.78 -25.22
CA ARG A 238 -21.07 -17.55 -24.61
C ARG A 238 -20.78 -17.86 -23.14
N GLN A 239 -21.82 -18.03 -22.35
CA GLN A 239 -21.74 -18.57 -21.00
C GLN A 239 -21.56 -20.10 -21.05
N CYS A 240 -20.59 -20.64 -20.30
CA CYS A 240 -20.41 -22.08 -20.14
C CYS A 240 -21.50 -22.69 -19.24
N ALA A 241 -21.80 -23.97 -19.41
CA ALA A 241 -22.82 -24.64 -18.61
C ALA A 241 -22.45 -24.69 -17.12
N MET A 242 -23.43 -24.98 -16.27
CA MET A 242 -23.19 -25.16 -14.83
C MET A 242 -22.18 -26.30 -14.62
N GLY A 243 -21.04 -26.01 -13.98
CA GLY A 243 -19.96 -26.97 -13.77
C GLY A 243 -18.84 -26.95 -14.84
N GLU A 244 -18.89 -26.04 -15.81
CA GLU A 244 -17.83 -25.84 -16.80
C GLU A 244 -17.02 -24.57 -16.51
N SER A 245 -15.74 -24.59 -16.89
CA SER A 245 -14.84 -23.42 -16.86
C SER A 245 -14.33 -23.12 -18.25
N CYS A 246 -14.13 -21.83 -18.55
CA CYS A 246 -13.55 -21.41 -19.81
C CYS A 246 -12.02 -21.59 -19.77
N THR A 247 -11.51 -22.56 -20.52
CA THR A 247 -10.08 -22.82 -20.66
C THR A 247 -9.68 -22.66 -22.12
N ASN A 248 -8.78 -21.72 -22.42
CA ASN A 248 -8.35 -21.40 -23.80
C ASN A 248 -9.53 -21.13 -24.76
N GLY A 249 -10.59 -20.48 -24.26
CA GLY A 249 -11.79 -20.15 -25.04
C GLY A 249 -12.69 -21.34 -25.36
N VAL A 250 -12.48 -22.49 -24.70
CA VAL A 250 -13.37 -23.65 -24.76
C VAL A 250 -13.98 -23.87 -23.38
N CYS A 251 -15.30 -24.06 -23.35
CA CYS A 251 -15.97 -24.54 -22.14
C CYS A 251 -15.58 -25.99 -21.92
N THR A 252 -14.70 -26.21 -20.96
CA THR A 252 -14.31 -27.55 -20.53
C THR A 252 -15.05 -27.85 -19.23
N PRO A 253 -15.47 -29.11 -18.97
CA PRO A 253 -15.88 -29.51 -17.63
C PRO A 253 -14.84 -29.00 -16.66
N ALA A 254 -15.25 -28.19 -15.68
CA ALA A 254 -14.32 -27.76 -14.66
C ALA A 254 -13.71 -29.04 -14.09
N PRO A 255 -12.37 -29.18 -14.04
CA PRO A 255 -11.75 -30.39 -13.53
C PRO A 255 -12.42 -30.66 -12.19
N SER A 256 -13.09 -31.81 -12.10
CA SER A 256 -13.86 -32.20 -10.94
C SER A 256 -12.94 -32.03 -9.75
N CYS A 257 -13.29 -31.06 -8.91
CA CYS A 257 -12.39 -30.64 -7.87
C CYS A 257 -12.22 -31.83 -6.92
N GLY A 258 -10.99 -32.34 -6.87
CA GLY A 258 -10.67 -33.66 -6.33
C GLY A 258 -9.16 -33.84 -6.20
N PRO A 259 -8.69 -34.97 -5.65
CA PRO A 259 -7.30 -35.13 -5.23
C PRO A 259 -6.26 -34.96 -6.36
N MET A 260 -6.63 -35.28 -7.61
CA MET A 260 -5.75 -35.09 -8.77
C MET A 260 -5.66 -33.64 -9.26
N SER A 261 -6.74 -32.86 -9.09
CA SER A 261 -6.81 -31.47 -9.56
C SER A 261 -6.38 -30.47 -8.49
N CYS A 262 -6.53 -30.83 -7.21
CA CYS A 262 -6.24 -30.01 -6.05
C CYS A 262 -5.46 -30.80 -4.98
N PRO A 263 -4.27 -31.35 -5.30
CA PRO A 263 -3.52 -32.18 -4.36
C PRO A 263 -3.20 -31.45 -3.04
N ASN A 264 -2.92 -30.15 -3.15
CA ASN A 264 -2.53 -29.30 -2.01
C ASN A 264 -3.66 -28.36 -1.54
N GLY A 265 -4.88 -28.47 -2.08
CA GLY A 265 -5.95 -27.50 -1.85
C GLY A 265 -7.33 -28.12 -1.62
N CYS A 266 -8.35 -27.27 -1.52
CA CYS A 266 -9.76 -27.67 -1.32
C CYS A 266 -10.67 -27.06 -2.37
N CYS A 267 -11.90 -27.55 -2.41
CA CYS A 267 -12.90 -27.25 -3.42
C CYS A 267 -13.98 -26.32 -2.89
N ASP A 268 -14.06 -25.12 -3.46
CA ASP A 268 -15.13 -24.17 -3.16
C ASP A 268 -15.88 -23.84 -4.46
N ASN A 269 -17.15 -24.22 -4.54
CA ASN A 269 -18.00 -24.05 -5.73
C ASN A 269 -17.35 -24.54 -7.04
N GLY A 270 -16.62 -25.66 -6.98
CA GLY A 270 -15.94 -26.25 -8.13
C GLY A 270 -14.62 -25.57 -8.52
N GLN A 271 -14.15 -24.59 -7.75
CA GLN A 271 -12.84 -23.98 -7.92
C GLN A 271 -11.84 -24.45 -6.87
N CYS A 272 -10.61 -24.67 -7.31
CA CYS A 272 -9.49 -25.03 -6.46
C CYS A 272 -9.04 -23.81 -5.65
N ARG A 273 -9.21 -23.84 -4.34
CA ARG A 273 -8.59 -22.86 -3.43
C ARG A 273 -7.36 -23.48 -2.80
N SER A 274 -6.43 -22.62 -2.37
CA SER A 274 -5.19 -23.03 -1.69
C SER A 274 -5.42 -23.82 -0.40
N GLY A 275 -6.64 -23.82 0.15
CA GLY A 275 -7.00 -24.67 1.28
C GLY A 275 -6.36 -24.27 2.61
N ASN A 276 -5.76 -23.08 2.68
CA ASN A 276 -4.98 -22.58 3.81
C ASN A 276 -5.64 -21.39 4.51
N SER A 277 -6.91 -21.10 4.21
CA SER A 277 -7.64 -19.96 4.77
C SER A 277 -8.75 -20.42 5.70
N ALA A 278 -9.03 -19.67 6.77
CA ALA A 278 -10.09 -20.01 7.72
C ALA A 278 -11.49 -20.06 7.10
N MET A 279 -11.72 -19.33 5.99
CA MET A 279 -12.98 -19.33 5.25
C MET A 279 -13.06 -20.38 4.14
N ALA A 280 -11.93 -21.03 3.82
CA ALA A 280 -11.84 -22.10 2.84
C ALA A 280 -10.65 -23.01 3.17
N CYS A 281 -10.88 -23.89 4.15
CA CYS A 281 -9.88 -24.81 4.68
C CYS A 281 -10.10 -26.23 4.15
N GLY A 282 -9.02 -26.92 3.78
CA GLY A 282 -9.06 -28.31 3.32
C GLY A 282 -7.83 -28.68 2.49
N ARG A 283 -7.61 -29.98 2.26
CA ARG A 283 -6.57 -30.48 1.35
C ARG A 283 -7.08 -31.62 0.48
N ALA A 284 -6.25 -32.07 -0.46
CA ALA A 284 -6.49 -33.25 -1.30
C ALA A 284 -7.83 -33.20 -2.07
N GLY A 285 -8.27 -32.00 -2.45
CA GLY A 285 -9.50 -31.80 -3.23
C GLY A 285 -10.79 -32.14 -2.47
N ALA A 286 -10.76 -32.14 -1.13
CA ALA A 286 -11.98 -32.15 -0.34
C ALA A 286 -12.74 -30.81 -0.45
N MET A 287 -14.02 -30.80 -0.12
CA MET A 287 -14.82 -29.56 -0.02
C MET A 287 -14.20 -28.61 1.00
N CYS A 288 -14.03 -27.34 0.61
CA CYS A 288 -13.57 -26.29 1.52
C CYS A 288 -14.57 -26.11 2.65
N GLN A 289 -14.09 -26.17 3.88
CA GLN A 289 -14.90 -25.90 5.06
C GLN A 289 -14.50 -24.58 5.70
N ARG A 290 -15.46 -23.94 6.38
CA ARG A 290 -15.20 -22.79 7.24
C ARG A 290 -14.77 -23.30 8.61
N CYS A 291 -13.62 -22.85 9.07
CA CYS A 291 -13.15 -23.17 10.41
C CYS A 291 -14.04 -22.48 11.46
N PRO A 292 -14.42 -23.18 12.55
CA PRO A 292 -15.09 -22.57 13.70
C PRO A 292 -14.34 -21.36 14.25
N MET A 293 -15.06 -20.43 14.87
CA MET A 293 -14.47 -19.25 15.52
C MET A 293 -13.35 -19.67 16.48
N GLY A 294 -12.16 -19.08 16.34
CA GLY A 294 -10.98 -19.42 17.15
C GLY A 294 -10.15 -20.62 16.67
N THR A 295 -10.36 -21.12 15.45
CA THR A 295 -9.52 -22.18 14.85
C THR A 295 -8.88 -21.71 13.55
N GLN A 296 -7.60 -22.04 13.35
CA GLN A 296 -6.88 -21.71 12.12
C GLN A 296 -6.80 -22.91 11.20
N CYS A 297 -6.77 -22.63 9.90
CA CYS A 297 -6.54 -23.65 8.90
C CYS A 297 -5.04 -23.93 8.82
N THR A 298 -4.59 -25.03 9.42
CA THR A 298 -3.20 -25.47 9.35
C THR A 298 -3.13 -26.77 8.58
N ASN A 299 -2.38 -26.75 7.48
CA ASN A 299 -2.15 -27.92 6.62
C ASN A 299 -3.45 -28.59 6.11
N GLY A 300 -4.45 -27.77 5.75
CA GLY A 300 -5.74 -28.24 5.23
C GLY A 300 -6.66 -28.86 6.27
N THR A 301 -6.42 -28.61 7.56
CA THR A 301 -7.26 -29.04 8.67
C THR A 301 -7.52 -27.86 9.60
N CYS A 302 -8.77 -27.67 10.01
CA CYS A 302 -9.10 -26.72 11.07
C CYS A 302 -8.58 -27.29 12.39
N GLY A 303 -7.45 -26.79 12.84
CA GLY A 303 -6.78 -27.22 14.06
C GLY A 303 -6.67 -26.05 15.02
N GLY A 304 -7.11 -26.24 16.27
CA GLY A 304 -6.77 -25.35 17.36
C GLY A 304 -5.40 -25.73 17.88
N THR A 305 -4.36 -24.98 17.54
CA THR A 305 -3.21 -24.91 18.44
C THR A 305 -3.68 -24.11 19.65
N THR A 306 -3.60 -24.70 20.83
CA THR A 306 -3.62 -23.93 22.07
C THR A 306 -2.55 -22.83 21.96
N MET A 307 -3.02 -21.58 21.94
CA MET A 307 -2.31 -20.29 21.90
C MET A 307 -1.83 -19.78 20.52
N PRO A 308 -1.87 -18.45 20.27
CA PRO A 308 -2.90 -17.46 20.55
C PRO A 308 -3.43 -16.79 19.25
N ASP A 309 -4.67 -16.33 19.28
CA ASP A 309 -5.39 -15.70 18.17
C ASP A 309 -4.64 -14.49 17.56
N ALA A 310 -4.22 -14.62 16.30
CA ALA A 310 -4.00 -13.47 15.42
C ALA A 310 -5.37 -12.95 14.94
N GLY A 311 -6.05 -12.19 15.79
CA GLY A 311 -7.38 -11.67 15.50
C GLY A 311 -8.08 -10.89 16.60
N ALA A 312 -7.54 -10.80 17.82
CA ALA A 312 -7.79 -9.64 18.65
C ALA A 312 -6.75 -8.59 18.25
N THR A 313 -7.19 -7.51 17.61
CA THR A 313 -6.50 -6.24 17.82
C THR A 313 -6.34 -6.09 19.33
N ASN A 314 -5.10 -5.89 19.82
CA ASN A 314 -4.73 -5.49 21.19
C ASN A 314 -4.21 -6.58 22.16
N PRO A 315 -2.94 -6.54 22.63
CA PRO A 315 -2.48 -7.30 23.79
C PRO A 315 -3.41 -7.20 25.00
N ALA A 316 -4.14 -8.29 25.27
CA ALA A 316 -4.89 -8.44 26.50
C ALA A 316 -3.94 -8.43 27.71
N VAL A 317 -4.46 -7.98 28.87
CA VAL A 317 -3.76 -8.07 30.15
C VAL A 317 -3.22 -9.49 30.34
N GLY A 318 -1.93 -9.61 30.64
CA GLY A 318 -1.23 -10.89 30.78
C GLY A 318 -0.43 -11.37 29.56
N SER A 319 -0.49 -10.64 28.46
CA SER A 319 0.40 -10.84 27.30
C SER A 319 1.87 -10.59 27.67
N PRO A 320 2.83 -11.30 27.04
CA PRO A 320 4.25 -10.99 27.16
C PRO A 320 4.58 -9.62 26.56
N CYS A 321 5.61 -8.96 27.09
CA CYS A 321 6.10 -7.68 26.58
C CYS A 321 7.59 -7.52 26.92
N GLY A 322 8.33 -6.88 26.02
CA GLY A 322 9.67 -6.35 26.31
C GLY A 322 9.60 -4.93 26.84
N ASP A 323 8.71 -4.12 26.25
CA ASP A 323 8.51 -2.71 26.57
C ASP A 323 7.03 -2.32 26.60
N THR A 324 6.76 -1.12 27.13
CA THR A 324 5.38 -0.62 27.27
C THR A 324 4.66 -0.46 25.92
N GLN A 325 5.40 -0.25 24.83
CA GLN A 325 4.84 -0.14 23.48
C GLN A 325 4.28 -1.47 22.94
N ASP A 326 4.75 -2.61 23.48
CA ASP A 326 4.22 -3.94 23.15
C ASP A 326 2.83 -4.17 23.74
N CYS A 327 2.41 -3.32 24.69
CA CYS A 327 1.09 -3.34 25.29
C CYS A 327 0.21 -2.29 24.59
N GLN A 328 -0.73 -2.76 23.78
CA GLN A 328 -1.62 -1.90 23.00
C GLN A 328 -2.76 -1.35 23.90
N PRO A 329 -3.42 -0.25 23.47
CA PRO A 329 -4.48 0.41 24.24
C PRO A 329 -5.77 -0.44 24.32
N PRO A 330 -6.48 -0.43 25.47
CA PRO A 330 -7.50 0.62 25.53
C PRO A 330 -7.17 1.71 26.55
N PHE A 331 -6.39 1.47 27.60
CA PHE A 331 -6.02 2.51 28.60
C PHE A 331 -4.71 2.18 29.29
N THR A 332 -3.86 3.20 29.51
CA THR A 332 -2.65 3.21 30.37
C THR A 332 -1.93 1.85 30.47
N ALA A 333 -1.71 1.22 29.31
CA ALA A 333 -1.09 -0.10 29.28
C ALA A 333 0.37 0.07 29.68
N ILE A 334 0.83 -0.73 30.63
CA ILE A 334 2.18 -0.69 31.20
C ILE A 334 2.75 -2.10 31.05
N CYS A 335 3.95 -2.19 30.51
CA CYS A 335 4.71 -3.44 30.56
C CYS A 335 5.42 -3.55 31.91
N ILE A 336 5.21 -4.66 32.61
CA ILE A 336 6.11 -5.08 33.69
C ILE A 336 7.18 -5.97 33.04
N PRO A 337 8.40 -5.47 32.80
CA PRO A 337 9.45 -6.27 32.18
C PRO A 337 9.93 -7.37 33.13
N GLU A 338 10.60 -8.37 32.58
CA GLU A 338 11.21 -9.46 33.37
C GLU A 338 12.30 -8.95 34.33
N GLN A 339 13.03 -7.93 33.90
CA GLN A 339 14.05 -7.26 34.71
C GLN A 339 13.71 -5.78 34.85
N PHE A 340 13.69 -5.29 36.08
CA PHE A 340 13.49 -3.87 36.36
C PHE A 340 14.58 -3.41 37.35
N ALA A 341 15.34 -2.38 36.97
CA ALA A 341 16.46 -1.86 37.77
C ALA A 341 17.47 -2.93 38.23
N GLY A 342 17.78 -3.91 37.37
CA GLY A 342 18.71 -5.00 37.65
C GLY A 342 18.17 -6.10 38.58
N GLN A 343 16.88 -6.04 38.95
CA GLN A 343 16.21 -7.07 39.75
C GLN A 343 15.19 -7.82 38.88
N THR A 344 15.13 -9.14 39.04
CA THR A 344 14.10 -9.96 38.37
C THR A 344 12.75 -9.69 39.03
N THR A 345 11.77 -9.26 38.24
CA THR A 345 10.42 -8.98 38.73
C THR A 345 9.65 -10.27 39.02
N GLY A 346 10.00 -11.35 38.32
CA GLY A 346 9.32 -12.65 38.35
C GLY A 346 8.33 -12.83 37.19
N TYR A 347 8.06 -11.78 36.42
CA TYR A 347 7.25 -11.84 35.20
C TYR A 347 8.13 -12.28 34.02
N GLY A 348 8.45 -13.57 33.94
CA GLY A 348 9.30 -14.10 32.85
C GLY A 348 8.70 -13.84 31.47
N GLY A 349 9.44 -13.16 30.58
CA GLY A 349 8.95 -12.67 29.29
C GLY A 349 8.04 -11.43 29.35
N GLY A 350 8.00 -10.74 30.49
CA GLY A 350 7.22 -9.53 30.77
C GLY A 350 5.71 -9.72 30.83
N TYR A 351 4.99 -8.70 31.27
CA TYR A 351 3.54 -8.77 31.49
C TYR A 351 2.85 -7.44 31.22
N CYS A 352 2.00 -7.42 30.21
CA CYS A 352 1.13 -6.28 29.94
C CYS A 352 0.04 -6.18 31.01
N THR A 353 -0.03 -5.02 31.65
CA THR A 353 -1.06 -4.66 32.63
C THR A 353 -1.54 -3.23 32.37
N ALA A 354 -2.49 -2.77 33.16
CA ALA A 354 -2.93 -1.38 33.19
C ALA A 354 -3.24 -0.99 34.63
N SER A 355 -3.05 0.28 34.98
CA SER A 355 -3.46 0.79 36.29
C SER A 355 -4.98 0.75 36.42
N CYS A 356 -5.48 0.37 37.60
CA CYS A 356 -6.91 0.28 37.90
C CYS A 356 -7.21 0.84 39.30
N GLY A 357 -8.48 1.15 39.57
CA GLY A 357 -8.91 1.86 40.79
C GLY A 357 -9.31 3.32 40.51
N ASN A 358 -9.82 4.03 41.53
CA ASN A 358 -10.35 5.40 41.40
C ASN A 358 -11.34 5.60 40.24
N GLY A 359 -12.21 4.62 40.00
CA GLY A 359 -13.21 4.65 38.92
C GLY A 359 -12.73 4.04 37.60
N THR A 360 -11.44 3.69 37.46
CA THR A 360 -10.90 2.99 36.28
C THR A 360 -11.06 1.49 36.44
N ALA A 361 -11.88 0.89 35.57
CA ALA A 361 -12.11 -0.54 35.50
C ALA A 361 -11.11 -1.24 34.56
N CYS A 362 -10.80 -2.49 34.85
CA CYS A 362 -10.03 -3.34 33.95
C CYS A 362 -10.89 -3.81 32.75
N SER A 363 -10.24 -4.09 31.62
CA SER A 363 -10.87 -4.69 30.45
C SER A 363 -11.53 -6.05 30.79
N ALA A 364 -12.52 -6.45 29.98
CA ALA A 364 -13.19 -7.73 30.12
C ALA A 364 -12.17 -8.90 30.20
N GLY A 365 -12.39 -9.83 31.13
CA GLY A 365 -11.45 -10.93 31.38
C GLY A 365 -10.26 -10.56 32.27
N SER A 366 -10.27 -9.39 32.91
CA SER A 366 -9.26 -8.97 33.89
C SER A 366 -9.89 -8.52 35.21
N VAL A 367 -9.16 -8.65 36.30
CA VAL A 367 -9.58 -8.19 37.63
C VAL A 367 -8.56 -7.19 38.17
N CYS A 368 -9.04 -6.16 38.86
CA CYS A 368 -8.18 -5.17 39.50
C CYS A 368 -7.62 -5.75 40.80
N VAL A 369 -6.28 -5.81 40.90
CA VAL A 369 -5.60 -6.34 42.08
C VAL A 369 -4.68 -5.28 42.65
N THR A 370 -4.82 -5.03 43.95
CA THR A 370 -3.90 -4.15 44.70
C THR A 370 -2.80 -5.00 45.31
N GLU A 371 -1.56 -4.74 44.90
CA GLU A 371 -0.38 -5.41 45.43
C GLU A 371 0.64 -4.39 45.93
N THR A 372 1.52 -4.80 46.83
CA THR A 372 2.60 -3.93 47.31
C THR A 372 3.82 -4.11 46.41
N PHE A 373 4.13 -3.10 45.60
CA PHE A 373 5.32 -3.02 44.77
C PHE A 373 6.34 -2.12 45.47
N PHE A 374 7.50 -2.68 45.84
CA PHE A 374 8.60 -1.94 46.48
C PHE A 374 8.16 -1.07 47.68
N GLY A 375 7.26 -1.59 48.52
CA GLY A 375 6.75 -0.87 49.71
C GLY A 375 5.63 0.14 49.43
N THR A 376 5.18 0.26 48.18
CA THR A 376 4.03 1.11 47.79
C THR A 376 2.87 0.25 47.28
N GLN A 377 1.63 0.56 47.66
CA GLN A 377 0.46 -0.14 47.14
C GLN A 377 0.13 0.37 45.73
N GLN A 378 0.08 -0.52 44.76
CA GLN A 378 -0.30 -0.22 43.38
C GLN A 378 -1.44 -1.15 42.95
N SER A 379 -2.46 -0.58 42.32
CA SER A 379 -3.61 -1.30 41.80
C SER A 379 -3.45 -1.48 40.29
N ASN A 380 -3.29 -2.73 39.86
CA ASN A 380 -3.02 -3.09 38.48
C ASN A 380 -3.95 -4.22 38.01
N CYS A 381 -4.28 -4.23 36.73
CA CYS A 381 -5.12 -5.25 36.13
C CYS A 381 -4.36 -6.57 35.98
N ARG A 382 -5.02 -7.67 36.36
CA ARG A 382 -4.52 -9.03 36.17
C ARG A 382 -5.49 -9.84 35.33
N ALA A 383 -4.95 -10.69 34.46
CA ALA A 383 -5.75 -11.64 33.70
C ALA A 383 -6.55 -12.51 34.68
N SER A 384 -7.84 -12.61 34.44
CA SER A 384 -8.75 -13.44 35.24
C SER A 384 -8.58 -14.92 34.89
N CYS A 385 -8.81 -15.80 35.86
CA CYS A 385 -8.71 -17.24 35.68
C CYS A 385 -9.81 -17.97 36.46
N SER A 386 -10.19 -19.14 35.97
CA SER A 386 -11.40 -19.84 36.42
C SER A 386 -11.13 -20.94 37.46
N ALA A 387 -9.87 -21.37 37.66
CA ALA A 387 -9.50 -22.45 38.57
C ALA A 387 -8.32 -22.09 39.50
N PRO A 388 -8.58 -21.42 40.64
CA PRO A 388 -7.56 -21.07 41.63
C PRO A 388 -6.76 -22.29 42.13
N GLY A 389 -5.48 -22.09 42.46
CA GLY A 389 -4.56 -23.12 42.96
C GLY A 389 -3.91 -23.98 41.86
N THR A 390 -4.30 -23.79 40.60
CA THR A 390 -3.68 -24.45 39.43
C THR A 390 -3.22 -23.40 38.42
N GLN A 391 -2.55 -23.81 37.33
CA GLN A 391 -2.24 -22.89 36.23
C GLN A 391 -3.51 -22.34 35.56
N SER A 392 -4.62 -23.09 35.50
CA SER A 392 -5.87 -22.67 34.85
C SER A 392 -5.62 -22.09 33.45
N THR A 393 -6.24 -20.95 33.12
CA THR A 393 -6.06 -20.19 31.87
C THR A 393 -4.82 -19.28 31.89
N CYS A 394 -4.00 -19.32 32.95
CA CYS A 394 -2.81 -18.48 33.05
C CYS A 394 -1.66 -18.98 32.17
N ARG A 395 -0.84 -18.02 31.72
CA ARG A 395 0.38 -18.29 30.94
C ARG A 395 1.30 -19.28 31.65
N SER A 396 2.09 -20.04 30.90
CA SER A 396 3.12 -20.91 31.50
C SER A 396 4.07 -20.09 32.39
N GLY A 397 4.41 -20.63 33.56
CA GLY A 397 5.13 -19.92 34.62
C GLY A 397 4.23 -19.10 35.57
N TYR A 398 2.92 -19.07 35.32
CA TYR A 398 1.94 -18.40 36.17
C TYR A 398 1.01 -19.42 36.85
N VAL A 399 0.35 -18.96 37.89
CA VAL A 399 -0.64 -19.70 38.67
C VAL A 399 -1.86 -18.81 38.89
N CYS A 400 -3.03 -19.45 38.93
CA CYS A 400 -4.28 -18.81 39.26
C CYS A 400 -4.37 -18.65 40.78
N GLN A 401 -4.22 -17.43 41.26
CA GLN A 401 -4.32 -17.09 42.68
C GLN A 401 -5.77 -16.74 43.03
N PRO A 402 -6.32 -17.21 44.17
CA PRO A 402 -7.63 -16.77 44.63
C PRO A 402 -7.61 -15.27 44.97
N GLY A 403 -8.66 -14.55 44.55
CA GLY A 403 -8.90 -13.17 44.96
C GLY A 403 -9.22 -13.07 46.46
N SER A 404 -9.14 -11.86 47.01
CA SER A 404 -9.43 -11.55 48.43
C SER A 404 -10.85 -11.88 48.89
N SER A 405 -11.77 -12.21 47.97
CA SER A 405 -13.17 -12.53 48.27
C SER A 405 -13.54 -13.99 48.06
N SER A 406 -12.60 -14.90 47.80
CA SER A 406 -12.89 -16.35 47.60
C SER A 406 -13.88 -16.71 46.48
N VAL A 407 -14.26 -15.77 45.61
CA VAL A 407 -15.15 -16.03 44.46
C VAL A 407 -14.34 -15.95 43.18
N SER A 408 -14.52 -16.94 42.32
CA SER A 408 -14.13 -16.87 40.92
C SER A 408 -14.66 -15.58 40.27
N PRO A 409 -13.89 -14.96 39.36
CA PRO A 409 -12.62 -15.46 38.86
C PRO A 409 -11.43 -15.12 39.77
N GLY A 410 -10.47 -16.05 39.85
CA GLY A 410 -9.14 -15.78 40.38
C GLY A 410 -8.32 -14.90 39.43
N PHE A 411 -7.05 -14.68 39.73
CA PHE A 411 -6.16 -13.87 38.90
C PHE A 411 -4.81 -14.52 38.66
N CYS A 412 -4.22 -14.24 37.49
CA CYS A 412 -2.93 -14.81 37.10
C CYS A 412 -1.76 -14.05 37.72
N ARG A 413 -0.93 -14.77 38.48
CA ARG A 413 0.33 -14.29 39.05
C ARG A 413 1.50 -15.20 38.68
N PRO A 414 2.74 -14.70 38.63
CA PRO A 414 3.91 -15.57 38.51
C PRO A 414 3.94 -16.58 39.66
N ARG A 415 4.40 -17.80 39.38
CA ARG A 415 4.57 -18.79 40.44
C ARG A 415 5.59 -18.30 41.46
N CYS A 416 5.30 -18.48 42.74
CA CYS A 416 6.19 -18.02 43.82
C CYS A 416 7.56 -18.71 43.85
N ASN A 417 7.68 -19.87 43.20
CA ASN A 417 8.95 -20.59 43.05
C ASN A 417 9.78 -20.14 41.84
N SER A 418 9.30 -19.19 41.03
CA SER A 418 10.00 -18.71 39.82
C SER A 418 11.17 -17.78 40.12
N GLY A 419 11.28 -17.30 41.36
CA GLY A 419 12.22 -16.24 41.73
C GLY A 419 11.76 -14.87 41.22
N GLY A 420 12.04 -13.83 42.00
CA GLY A 420 11.73 -12.44 41.66
C GLY A 420 10.91 -11.72 42.72
N VAL A 421 11.09 -10.41 42.80
CA VAL A 421 10.57 -9.57 43.89
C VAL A 421 9.04 -9.46 43.93
N LEU A 422 8.35 -9.76 42.82
CA LEU A 422 6.88 -9.75 42.75
C LEU A 422 6.27 -11.17 42.72
N ALA A 423 7.11 -12.20 42.56
CA ALA A 423 6.70 -13.60 42.67
C ALA A 423 6.49 -14.02 44.13
N THR A 424 7.14 -13.35 45.08
CA THR A 424 7.05 -13.70 46.52
C THR A 424 5.63 -13.56 47.06
N CYS A 425 5.24 -14.49 47.93
CA CYS A 425 3.95 -14.45 48.60
C CYS A 425 3.81 -13.22 49.51
N GLN A 426 2.59 -12.67 49.60
CA GLN A 426 2.31 -11.51 50.44
C GLN A 426 2.30 -11.91 51.93
N GLN A 427 2.36 -10.94 52.84
CA GLN A 427 2.60 -11.17 54.27
C GLN A 427 1.67 -12.24 54.87
N GLY A 428 2.27 -13.32 55.40
CA GLY A 428 1.58 -14.43 56.04
C GLY A 428 1.27 -15.63 55.13
N GLN A 429 1.49 -15.53 53.82
CA GLN A 429 1.27 -16.63 52.88
C GLN A 429 2.54 -17.46 52.65
N THR A 430 2.39 -18.77 52.54
CA THR A 430 3.49 -19.70 52.23
C THR A 430 3.42 -20.11 50.75
N CYS A 431 4.59 -20.12 50.10
CA CYS A 431 4.70 -20.61 48.73
C CYS A 431 4.52 -22.13 48.69
N ASN A 432 3.50 -22.61 47.98
CA ASN A 432 3.38 -24.02 47.67
C ASN A 432 4.35 -24.35 46.53
N MET A 433 5.43 -25.09 46.82
CA MET A 433 6.47 -25.40 45.84
C MET A 433 5.99 -26.29 44.69
N THR A 434 4.89 -27.04 44.88
CA THR A 434 4.31 -27.93 43.87
C THR A 434 3.44 -27.17 42.88
N THR A 435 2.54 -26.31 43.36
CA THR A 435 1.61 -25.56 42.51
C THR A 435 2.13 -24.18 42.11
N GLY A 436 3.09 -23.64 42.86
CA GLY A 436 3.58 -22.28 42.73
C GLY A 436 2.60 -21.22 43.26
N ALA A 437 1.48 -21.62 43.90
CA ALA A 437 0.48 -20.73 44.49
C ALA A 437 0.89 -20.28 45.90
N CYS A 438 0.43 -19.09 46.29
CA CYS A 438 0.57 -18.60 47.66
C CYS A 438 -0.67 -18.99 48.48
N ASN A 439 -0.50 -19.61 49.65
CA ASN A 439 -1.62 -20.00 50.51
C ASN A 439 -1.46 -19.44 51.92
#